data_AF-A0A6L8GEH9-F1
#
_entry.id   AF-A0A6L8GEH9-F1
#
_cell.length_a   1.000
_cell.length_b   1.000
_cell.length_c   1.000
_cell.angle_alpha   90.00
_cell.angle_beta   90.00
_cell.angle_gamma   90.00
#
_symmetry.space_group_name_H-M   'P 1'
#
loop_
_entity.id
_entity.type
_entity.pdbx_description
1 polymer ?
#
loop_
_entity_poly.entity_id
_entity_poly.type
_entity_poly.pdbx_seq_one_letter_code
_entity_poly.pdbx_strand_id
1 'polypeptide(L)'
;MPCQTSSALRPHAALFCLGAWVMGTVCVSVVAAQNFFTIDRLLAGPSHDTFAAFAADAGRESARNVLRYLSSELNRLYFQLWNWGQLALGGATLLLVWRLPGAARLRLLVGAMLVLVALLAFWLTPQITAVGRGIDFIPRDPPPPAVATFGVLHAAYTSLELLKCAAAVGAAAWLVRLSRAGESQRSV
;
A
#
# COMPACT_ATOMS: atom_id res chain seq x y z
N MET A 1 -11.02 -41.83 -6.95
CA MET A 1 -10.67 -40.86 -8.01
C MET A 1 -10.67 -39.45 -7.41
N PRO A 2 -9.52 -38.83 -7.12
CA PRO A 2 -9.52 -37.44 -6.68
C PRO A 2 -9.88 -36.50 -7.83
N CYS A 3 -10.84 -35.63 -7.56
CA CYS A 3 -11.45 -34.66 -8.46
C CYS A 3 -10.40 -33.68 -9.05
N GLN A 4 -10.18 -33.72 -10.37
CA GLN A 4 -9.17 -32.91 -11.08
C GLN A 4 -9.44 -31.40 -11.05
N THR A 5 -10.64 -30.97 -10.66
CA THR A 5 -11.08 -29.56 -10.64
C THR A 5 -10.29 -28.66 -9.67
N SER A 6 -9.76 -29.22 -8.57
CA SER A 6 -9.04 -28.43 -7.56
C SER A 6 -7.67 -27.90 -8.02
N SER A 7 -7.07 -28.51 -9.04
CA SER A 7 -5.71 -28.16 -9.50
C SER A 7 -5.68 -26.93 -10.41
N ALA A 8 -6.73 -26.70 -11.20
CA ALA A 8 -6.84 -25.58 -12.13
C ALA A 8 -7.25 -24.26 -11.45
N LEU A 9 -7.93 -24.32 -10.30
CA LEU A 9 -8.42 -23.13 -9.60
C LEU A 9 -7.30 -22.34 -8.89
N ARG A 10 -6.24 -23.02 -8.45
CA ARG A 10 -5.17 -22.42 -7.64
C ARG A 10 -4.37 -21.32 -8.35
N PRO A 11 -3.90 -21.50 -9.60
CA PRO A 11 -3.21 -20.43 -10.33
C PRO A 11 -4.08 -19.20 -10.57
N HIS A 12 -5.36 -19.40 -10.90
CA HIS A 12 -6.31 -18.30 -11.10
C HIS A 12 -6.56 -17.52 -9.80
N ALA A 13 -6.76 -18.23 -8.68
CA ALA A 13 -6.89 -17.59 -7.38
C ALA A 13 -5.62 -16.83 -6.97
N ALA A 14 -4.43 -17.41 -7.21
CA ALA A 14 -3.16 -16.72 -6.92
C ALA A 14 -2.98 -15.47 -7.79
N LEU A 15 -3.37 -15.54 -9.07
CA LEU A 15 -3.36 -14.38 -9.97
C LEU A 15 -4.33 -13.29 -9.49
N PHE A 16 -5.53 -13.67 -9.04
CA PHE A 16 -6.47 -12.75 -8.42
C PHE A 16 -5.89 -12.08 -7.17
N CYS A 17 -5.26 -12.84 -6.27
CA CYS A 17 -4.62 -12.27 -5.09
C CYS A 17 -3.49 -11.29 -5.45
N LEU A 18 -2.65 -11.62 -6.42
CA LEU A 18 -1.60 -10.71 -6.91
C LEU A 18 -2.19 -9.44 -7.54
N GLY A 19 -3.25 -9.57 -8.33
CA GLY A 19 -3.97 -8.44 -8.91
C GLY A 19 -4.59 -7.53 -7.85
N ALA A 20 -5.26 -8.10 -6.85
CA ALA A 20 -5.81 -7.38 -5.71
C ALA A 20 -4.71 -6.66 -4.90
N TRP A 21 -3.54 -7.30 -4.75
CA TRP A 21 -2.40 -6.70 -4.06
C TRP A 21 -1.83 -5.49 -4.80
N VAL A 22 -1.68 -5.58 -6.12
CA VAL A 22 -1.27 -4.43 -6.96
C VAL A 22 -2.32 -3.33 -6.92
N MET A 23 -3.59 -3.67 -7.15
CA MET A 23 -4.70 -2.72 -7.15
C MET A 23 -4.81 -1.97 -5.82
N GLY A 24 -4.79 -2.67 -4.70
CA GLY A 24 -4.88 -2.02 -3.39
C GLY A 24 -3.68 -1.11 -3.10
N THR A 25 -2.48 -1.43 -3.60
CA THR A 25 -1.30 -0.55 -3.50
C THR A 25 -1.54 0.76 -4.24
N VAL A 26 -2.08 0.68 -5.46
CA VAL A 26 -2.43 1.86 -6.27
C VAL A 26 -3.55 2.66 -5.59
N CYS A 27 -4.64 2.01 -5.17
CA CYS A 27 -5.77 2.66 -4.53
C CYS A 27 -5.36 3.43 -3.27
N VAL A 28 -4.59 2.81 -2.37
CA VAL A 28 -4.12 3.46 -1.14
C VAL A 28 -3.20 4.64 -1.45
N SER A 29 -2.34 4.52 -2.47
CA SER A 29 -1.47 5.63 -2.91
C SER A 29 -2.28 6.82 -3.42
N VAL A 30 -3.31 6.56 -4.23
CA VAL A 30 -4.21 7.59 -4.75
C VAL A 30 -5.01 8.24 -3.61
N VAL A 31 -5.64 7.45 -2.74
CA VAL A 31 -6.42 7.96 -1.59
C VAL A 31 -5.54 8.81 -0.68
N ALA A 32 -4.31 8.38 -0.39
CA ALA A 32 -3.40 9.13 0.47
C ALA A 32 -3.02 10.50 -0.10
N ALA A 33 -2.77 10.57 -1.42
CA ALA A 33 -2.53 11.83 -2.11
C ALA A 33 -3.79 12.72 -2.14
N GLN A 34 -4.95 12.13 -2.45
CA GLN A 34 -6.22 12.84 -2.50
C GLN A 34 -6.60 13.44 -1.14
N ASN A 35 -6.32 12.77 -0.02
CA ASN A 35 -6.56 13.30 1.31
C ASN A 35 -5.86 14.64 1.57
N PHE A 36 -4.67 14.87 0.99
CA PHE A 36 -4.00 16.17 1.09
C PHE A 36 -4.52 17.17 0.06
N PHE A 37 -4.74 16.77 -1.20
CA PHE A 37 -5.30 17.67 -2.22
C PHE A 37 -6.71 18.17 -1.89
N THR A 38 -7.50 17.38 -1.15
CA THR A 38 -8.82 17.77 -0.67
C THR A 38 -8.77 18.96 0.27
N ILE A 39 -7.69 19.15 1.03
CA ILE A 39 -7.55 20.30 1.95
C ILE A 39 -7.59 21.60 1.16
N ASP A 40 -6.74 21.71 0.13
CA ASP A 40 -6.65 22.94 -0.66
C ASP A 40 -7.94 23.16 -1.48
N ARG A 41 -8.59 22.09 -1.95
CA ARG A 41 -9.92 22.16 -2.60
C ARG A 41 -11.01 22.68 -1.65
N LEU A 42 -11.05 22.20 -0.41
CA LEU A 42 -12.04 22.62 0.60
C LEU A 42 -11.84 24.08 1.02
N LEU A 43 -10.59 24.53 1.12
CA LEU A 43 -10.28 25.91 1.53
C LEU A 43 -10.38 26.94 0.40
N ALA A 44 -10.34 26.52 -0.87
CA ALA A 44 -10.42 27.42 -2.03
C ALA A 44 -11.78 27.40 -2.74
N GLY A 45 -12.53 26.30 -2.62
CA GLY A 45 -13.80 26.11 -3.31
C GLY A 45 -15.01 26.56 -2.48
N PRO A 46 -16.21 26.54 -3.10
CA PRO A 46 -17.46 26.68 -2.38
C PRO A 46 -17.57 25.60 -1.30
N SER A 47 -17.85 26.02 -0.07
CA SER A 47 -18.03 25.13 1.08
C SER A 47 -19.31 25.50 1.83
N HIS A 48 -19.77 24.62 2.71
CA HIS A 48 -20.95 24.89 3.54
C HIS A 48 -20.71 26.14 4.40
N ASP A 49 -21.71 27.02 4.54
CA ASP A 49 -21.58 28.32 5.21
C ASP A 49 -20.98 28.21 6.62
N THR A 50 -21.36 27.17 7.37
CA THR A 50 -20.80 26.88 8.70
C THR A 50 -19.29 26.64 8.68
N PHE A 51 -18.80 25.90 7.68
CA PHE A 51 -17.36 25.65 7.55
C PHE A 51 -16.62 26.91 7.09
N ALA A 52 -17.22 27.69 6.18
CA ALA A 52 -16.66 28.96 5.73
C ALA A 52 -16.53 29.95 6.91
N ALA A 53 -17.56 30.07 7.75
CA ALA A 53 -17.54 30.89 8.95
C ALA A 53 -16.46 30.43 9.94
N PHE A 54 -16.35 29.12 10.19
CA PHE A 54 -15.27 28.55 11.01
C PHE A 54 -13.88 28.88 10.46
N ALA A 55 -13.65 28.72 9.16
CA ALA A 55 -12.35 28.97 8.54
C ALA A 55 -11.98 30.47 8.56
N ALA A 56 -12.98 31.36 8.46
CA ALA A 56 -12.80 32.80 8.60
C ALA A 56 -12.42 33.19 10.04
N ASP A 57 -13.10 32.62 11.04
CA ASP A 57 -12.84 32.87 12.47
C ASP A 57 -11.48 32.30 12.93
N ALA A 58 -11.21 31.03 12.62
CA ALA A 58 -9.96 30.36 13.00
C ALA A 58 -8.72 30.89 12.25
N GLY A 59 -8.93 31.54 11.10
CA GLY A 59 -7.89 31.89 10.16
C GLY A 59 -7.49 30.72 9.25
N ARG A 60 -7.13 31.05 8.01
CA ARG A 60 -6.87 30.07 6.94
C ARG A 60 -5.77 29.07 7.29
N GLU A 61 -4.69 29.51 7.94
CA GLU A 61 -3.57 28.65 8.31
C GLU A 61 -3.96 27.64 9.40
N SER A 62 -4.66 28.09 10.45
CA SER A 62 -5.15 27.22 11.52
C SER A 62 -6.12 26.17 10.98
N ALA A 63 -7.09 26.59 10.16
CA ALA A 63 -8.03 25.67 9.51
C ALA A 63 -7.30 24.64 8.64
N ARG A 64 -6.29 25.07 7.88
CA ARG A 64 -5.44 24.18 7.08
C ARG A 64 -4.67 23.19 7.93
N ASN A 65 -4.12 23.61 9.07
CA ASN A 65 -3.36 22.74 9.96
C ASN A 65 -4.25 21.66 10.60
N VAL A 66 -5.48 22.01 11.01
CA VAL A 66 -6.46 21.04 11.53
C VAL A 66 -6.84 20.01 10.46
N LEU A 67 -7.18 20.45 9.25
CA LEU A 67 -7.50 19.54 8.14
C LEU A 67 -6.31 18.67 7.76
N ARG A 68 -5.09 19.24 7.78
CA ARG A 68 -3.86 18.48 7.52
C ARG A 68 -3.63 17.39 8.56
N TYR A 69 -3.84 17.70 9.84
CA TYR A 69 -3.74 16.71 10.91
C TYR A 69 -4.76 15.57 10.73
N LEU A 70 -6.01 15.90 10.40
CA LEU A 70 -7.04 14.90 10.07
C LEU A 70 -6.62 14.02 8.90
N SER A 71 -6.16 14.62 7.79
CA SER A 71 -5.67 13.88 6.62
C SER A 71 -4.46 12.99 6.97
N SER A 72 -3.56 13.45 7.84
CA SER A 72 -2.44 12.64 8.34
C SER A 72 -2.92 11.43 9.14
N GLU A 73 -3.88 11.56 10.05
CA GLU A 73 -4.43 10.43 10.82
C GLU A 73 -5.22 9.45 9.94
N LEU A 74 -6.01 9.94 8.97
CA LEU A 74 -6.67 9.08 7.97
C LEU A 74 -5.66 8.30 7.16
N ASN A 75 -4.58 8.94 6.71
CA ASN A 75 -3.51 8.26 5.98
C ASN A 75 -2.81 7.21 6.84
N ARG A 76 -2.50 7.52 8.10
CA ARG A 76 -1.92 6.54 9.05
C ARG A 76 -2.81 5.31 9.18
N LEU A 77 -4.12 5.50 9.34
CA LEU A 77 -5.10 4.41 9.38
C LEU A 77 -5.11 3.60 8.09
N TYR A 78 -5.18 4.25 6.93
CA TYR A 78 -5.22 3.57 5.63
C TYR A 78 -3.95 2.77 5.36
N PHE A 79 -2.77 3.31 5.65
CA PHE A 79 -1.51 2.57 5.54
C PHE A 79 -1.44 1.39 6.52
N GLN A 80 -1.94 1.54 7.75
CA GLN A 80 -1.98 0.44 8.72
C GLN A 80 -2.92 -0.68 8.25
N LEU A 81 -4.15 -0.35 7.86
CA LEU A 81 -5.11 -1.32 7.32
C LEU A 81 -4.55 -1.99 6.07
N TRP A 82 -3.91 -1.21 5.20
CA TRP A 82 -3.30 -1.74 3.99
C TRP A 82 -2.17 -2.70 4.31
N ASN A 83 -1.26 -2.39 5.23
CA ASN A 83 -0.20 -3.29 5.67
C ASN A 83 -0.75 -4.67 6.10
N TRP A 84 -1.84 -4.69 6.88
CA TRP A 84 -2.52 -5.94 7.22
C TRP A 84 -3.14 -6.64 6.01
N GLY A 85 -3.77 -5.89 5.11
CA GLY A 85 -4.30 -6.40 3.85
C GLY A 85 -3.20 -7.04 2.97
N GLN A 86 -2.02 -6.42 2.90
CA GLN A 86 -0.87 -6.94 2.18
C GLN A 86 -0.35 -8.24 2.79
N LEU A 87 -0.25 -8.33 4.13
CA LEU A 87 0.15 -9.57 4.81
C LEU A 87 -0.85 -10.70 4.53
N ALA A 88 -2.15 -10.41 4.58
CA ALA A 88 -3.20 -11.38 4.28
C ALA A 88 -3.14 -11.84 2.82
N LEU A 89 -3.06 -10.92 1.86
CA LEU A 89 -2.98 -11.23 0.42
C LEU A 89 -1.70 -11.97 0.06
N GLY A 90 -0.56 -11.57 0.64
CA GLY A 90 0.72 -12.22 0.39
C GLY A 90 0.80 -13.61 1.01
N GLY A 91 0.29 -13.79 2.22
CA GLY A 91 0.13 -15.11 2.85
C GLY A 91 -0.76 -16.03 2.01
N ALA A 92 -1.94 -15.55 1.59
CA ALA A 92 -2.85 -16.29 0.72
C ALA A 92 -2.19 -16.67 -0.61
N THR A 93 -1.50 -15.72 -1.26
CA THR A 93 -0.77 -15.96 -2.51
C THR A 93 0.29 -17.05 -2.32
N LEU A 94 1.11 -16.96 -1.26
CA LEU A 94 2.16 -17.93 -0.97
C LEU A 94 1.59 -19.34 -0.75
N LEU A 95 0.48 -19.45 0.00
CA LEU A 95 -0.22 -20.71 0.22
C LEU A 95 -0.72 -21.33 -1.09
N LEU A 96 -1.31 -20.50 -1.97
CA LEU A 96 -1.85 -20.94 -3.25
C LEU A 96 -0.75 -21.43 -4.20
N VAL A 97 0.43 -20.80 -4.21
CA VAL A 97 1.56 -21.22 -5.06
C VAL A 97 2.44 -22.29 -4.42
N TRP A 98 2.25 -22.61 -3.13
CA TRP A 98 3.13 -23.51 -2.38
C TRP A 98 3.26 -24.91 -3.00
N ARG A 99 2.15 -25.43 -3.51
CA ARG A 99 2.01 -26.78 -4.08
C ARG A 99 2.12 -26.80 -5.61
N LEU A 100 2.44 -25.68 -6.25
CA LEU A 100 2.60 -25.64 -7.71
C LEU A 100 3.96 -26.26 -8.10
N PRO A 101 3.99 -27.29 -8.97
CA PRO A 101 5.24 -27.86 -9.45
C PRO A 101 6.03 -26.82 -10.25
N GLY A 102 7.36 -26.83 -10.13
CA GLY A 102 8.24 -25.87 -10.81
C GLY A 102 8.21 -24.42 -10.26
N ALA A 103 7.37 -24.11 -9.27
CA ALA A 103 7.19 -22.76 -8.74
C ALA A 103 8.18 -22.38 -7.62
N ALA A 104 9.35 -23.01 -7.52
CA ALA A 104 10.33 -22.73 -6.44
C ALA A 104 10.76 -21.25 -6.40
N ARG A 105 11.15 -20.71 -7.56
CA ARG A 105 11.57 -19.31 -7.65
C ARG A 105 10.41 -18.32 -7.43
N LEU A 106 9.20 -18.67 -7.88
CA LEU A 106 8.00 -17.87 -7.62
C LEU A 106 7.67 -17.83 -6.12
N ARG A 107 7.76 -18.98 -5.42
CA ARG A 107 7.60 -19.05 -3.96
C ARG A 107 8.63 -18.19 -3.23
N LEU A 108 9.89 -18.23 -3.68
CA LEU A 108 10.95 -17.38 -3.11
C LEU A 108 10.64 -15.90 -3.31
N LEU A 109 10.21 -15.50 -4.52
CA LEU A 109 9.85 -14.11 -4.83
C LEU A 109 8.68 -13.61 -3.97
N VAL A 110 7.58 -14.37 -3.91
CA VAL A 110 6.40 -14.02 -3.09
C VAL A 110 6.77 -14.01 -1.61
N GLY A 111 7.59 -14.96 -1.14
CA GLY A 111 8.09 -14.98 0.22
C GLY A 111 8.94 -13.75 0.56
N ALA A 112 9.84 -13.33 -0.34
CA ALA A 112 10.65 -12.13 -0.16
C ALA A 112 9.79 -10.86 -0.12
N MET A 113 8.77 -10.76 -0.97
CA MET A 113 7.79 -9.66 -0.92
C MET A 113 7.02 -9.63 0.41
N LEU A 114 6.64 -10.80 0.94
CA LEU A 114 5.94 -10.89 2.22
C LEU A 114 6.83 -10.49 3.40
N VAL A 115 8.10 -10.90 3.40
CA VAL A 115 9.11 -10.46 4.38
C VAL A 115 9.30 -8.95 4.30
N LEU A 116 9.38 -8.38 3.10
CA LEU A 116 9.46 -6.94 2.91
C LEU A 116 8.22 -6.23 3.49
N VAL A 117 7.01 -6.72 3.24
CA VAL A 117 5.79 -6.15 3.84
C VAL A 117 5.81 -6.25 5.36
N ALA A 118 6.29 -7.35 5.94
CA ALA A 118 6.44 -7.45 7.38
C ALA A 118 7.42 -6.40 7.93
N LEU A 119 8.55 -6.17 7.26
CA LEU A 119 9.49 -5.10 7.61
C LEU A 119 8.84 -3.72 7.52
N LEU A 120 8.08 -3.45 6.45
CA LEU A 120 7.36 -2.19 6.29
C LEU A 120 6.33 -2.01 7.41
N ALA A 121 5.53 -3.03 7.68
CA ALA A 121 4.42 -2.99 8.63
C ALA A 121 4.86 -2.85 10.10
N PHE A 122 5.86 -3.63 10.51
CA PHE A 122 6.25 -3.75 11.91
C PHE A 122 7.41 -2.85 12.30
N TRP A 123 8.20 -2.34 11.34
CA TRP A 123 9.37 -1.53 11.65
C TRP A 123 9.35 -0.15 11.00
N LEU A 124 9.09 -0.05 9.69
CA LEU A 124 9.18 1.24 8.99
C LEU A 124 7.96 2.14 9.23
N THR A 125 6.73 1.62 9.11
CA THR A 125 5.50 2.38 9.32
C THR A 125 5.38 2.94 10.74
N PRO A 126 5.72 2.21 11.82
CA PRO A 126 5.72 2.76 13.17
C PRO A 126 6.68 3.95 13.33
N GLN A 127 7.88 3.87 12.74
CA GLN A 127 8.85 4.98 12.76
C GLN A 127 8.35 6.21 12.01
N ILE A 128 7.81 6.02 10.80
CA ILE A 128 7.18 7.11 10.03
C ILE A 128 6.06 7.76 10.84
N THR A 129 5.24 6.95 11.52
CA THR A 129 4.11 7.44 12.31
C THR A 129 4.59 8.23 13.52
N ALA A 130 5.58 7.73 14.25
CA ALA A 130 6.15 8.39 15.42
C ALA A 130 6.75 9.76 15.06
N VAL A 131 7.62 9.80 14.04
CA VAL A 131 8.22 11.05 13.55
C VAL A 131 7.14 11.98 13.00
N GLY A 132 6.20 11.43 12.21
CA GLY A 132 5.10 12.16 11.60
C GLY A 132 4.22 12.91 12.60
N ARG A 133 3.86 12.26 13.72
CA ARG A 133 3.07 12.91 14.79
C ARG A 133 3.85 14.02 15.49
N GLY A 134 5.17 13.84 15.64
CA GLY A 134 6.04 14.86 16.20
C GLY A 134 6.15 16.13 15.34
N ILE A 135 5.80 16.07 14.05
CA ILE A 135 5.91 17.20 13.12
C ILE A 135 4.56 17.78 12.64
N ASP A 136 3.44 17.34 13.20
CA ASP A 136 2.12 17.77 12.72
C ASP A 136 1.83 19.26 13.03
N PHE A 137 2.40 19.80 14.12
CA PHE A 137 2.13 21.18 14.61
C PHE A 137 3.39 22.05 14.78
N ILE A 138 4.51 21.66 14.18
CA ILE A 138 5.75 22.45 14.30
C ILE A 138 5.91 23.42 13.12
N PRO A 139 6.53 24.59 13.33
CA PRO A 139 6.89 25.50 12.24
C PRO A 139 7.73 24.79 11.19
N ARG A 140 7.47 25.09 9.91
CA ARG A 140 8.22 24.52 8.77
C ARG A 140 9.24 25.49 8.18
N ASP A 141 9.28 26.72 8.67
CA ASP A 141 10.25 27.72 8.28
C ASP A 141 10.91 28.33 9.53
N PRO A 142 12.22 28.06 9.77
CA PRO A 142 13.05 27.10 9.05
C PRO A 142 12.62 25.64 9.32
N PRO A 143 12.89 24.69 8.41
CA PRO A 143 12.48 23.31 8.56
C PRO A 143 13.30 22.60 9.65
N PRO A 144 12.66 22.01 10.66
CA PRO A 144 13.36 21.29 11.72
C PRO A 144 13.89 19.94 11.22
N PRO A 145 14.96 19.39 11.82
CA PRO A 145 15.59 18.13 11.37
C PRO A 145 14.62 16.95 11.24
N ALA A 146 13.59 16.88 12.09
CA ALA A 146 12.58 15.82 12.06
C ALA A 146 11.78 15.78 10.74
N VAL A 147 11.61 16.91 10.05
CA VAL A 147 10.97 16.96 8.72
C VAL A 147 11.83 16.26 7.67
N ALA A 148 13.15 16.44 7.73
CA ALA A 148 14.07 15.73 6.84
C ALA A 148 14.07 14.22 7.13
N THR A 149 14.10 13.83 8.41
CA THR A 149 13.99 12.41 8.83
C THR A 149 12.69 11.78 8.31
N PHE A 150 11.56 12.46 8.46
CA PHE A 150 10.28 12.01 7.90
C PHE A 150 10.37 11.81 6.38
N GLY A 151 10.96 12.78 5.67
CA GLY A 151 11.15 12.71 4.22
C GLY A 151 11.95 11.48 3.79
N VAL A 152 13.06 11.17 4.47
CA VAL A 152 13.89 9.99 4.17
C VAL A 152 13.12 8.69 4.43
N LEU A 153 12.46 8.56 5.59
CA LEU A 153 11.69 7.36 5.91
C LEU A 153 10.52 7.15 4.93
N HIS A 154 9.83 8.22 4.56
CA HIS A 154 8.72 8.17 3.61
C HIS A 154 9.18 7.84 2.19
N ALA A 155 10.32 8.38 1.76
CA ALA A 155 10.94 8.04 0.47
C ALA A 155 11.33 6.56 0.44
N ALA A 156 11.98 6.06 1.50
CA ALA A 156 12.34 4.64 1.63
C ALA A 156 11.11 3.73 1.53
N TYR A 157 10.04 4.06 2.27
CA TYR A 157 8.77 3.32 2.21
C TYR A 157 8.21 3.29 0.78
N THR A 158 8.12 4.46 0.14
CA THR A 158 7.56 4.60 -1.22
C THR A 158 8.37 3.82 -2.24
N SER A 159 9.69 3.91 -2.21
CA SER A 159 10.57 3.18 -3.11
C SER A 159 10.45 1.66 -2.94
N LEU A 160 10.40 1.18 -1.70
CA LEU A 160 10.22 -0.24 -1.41
C LEU A 160 8.85 -0.75 -1.84
N GLU A 161 7.79 0.02 -1.63
CA GLU A 161 6.44 -0.31 -2.12
C GLU A 161 6.38 -0.38 -3.64
N LEU A 162 7.00 0.57 -4.36
CA LEU A 162 7.08 0.55 -5.82
C LEU A 162 7.85 -0.68 -6.34
N LEU A 163 9.00 -0.99 -5.74
CA LEU A 163 9.78 -2.17 -6.09
C LEU A 163 8.98 -3.47 -5.85
N LYS A 164 8.31 -3.58 -4.71
CA LYS A 164 7.41 -4.70 -4.39
C LYS A 164 6.24 -4.79 -5.38
N CYS A 165 5.67 -3.66 -5.77
CA CYS A 165 4.57 -3.62 -6.75
C CYS A 165 5.03 -4.13 -8.12
N ALA A 166 6.20 -3.68 -8.59
CA ALA A 166 6.81 -4.20 -9.82
C ALA A 166 7.11 -5.70 -9.71
N ALA A 167 7.59 -6.17 -8.57
CA ALA A 167 7.80 -7.59 -8.29
C ALA A 167 6.48 -8.39 -8.33
N ALA A 168 5.38 -7.85 -7.80
CA ALA A 168 4.06 -8.48 -7.86
C ALA A 168 3.55 -8.64 -9.30
N VAL A 169 3.72 -7.61 -10.13
CA VAL A 169 3.40 -7.67 -11.57
C VAL A 169 4.28 -8.72 -12.27
N GLY A 170 5.57 -8.75 -11.97
CA GLY A 170 6.49 -9.77 -12.49
C GLY A 170 6.12 -11.19 -12.06
N ALA A 171 5.72 -11.38 -10.80
CA ALA A 171 5.24 -12.64 -10.25
C ALA A 171 3.95 -13.10 -10.96
N ALA A 172 3.01 -12.19 -11.23
CA ALA A 172 1.79 -12.49 -11.97
C ALA A 172 2.10 -12.94 -13.41
N ALA A 173 2.96 -12.20 -14.11
CA ALA A 173 3.39 -12.57 -15.47
C ALA A 173 4.10 -13.94 -15.49
N TRP A 174 4.93 -14.23 -14.50
CA TRP A 174 5.58 -15.53 -14.37
C TRP A 174 4.57 -16.65 -14.09
N LEU A 175 3.62 -16.44 -13.18
CA LEU A 175 2.58 -17.43 -12.87
C LEU A 175 1.76 -17.79 -14.11
N VAL A 176 1.43 -16.81 -14.96
CA VAL A 176 0.75 -17.06 -16.25
C VAL A 176 1.61 -17.94 -17.16
N ARG A 177 2.92 -17.67 -17.27
CA ARG A 177 3.85 -18.49 -18.07
C ARG A 177 3.95 -19.93 -17.56
N LEU A 178 4.05 -20.11 -16.23
CA LEU A 178 4.08 -21.45 -15.61
C LEU A 178 2.80 -22.23 -15.86
N SER A 179 1.65 -21.55 -15.79
CA SER A 179 0.34 -22.18 -16.00
C SER A 179 0.20 -22.70 -17.43
N ARG A 180 0.59 -21.91 -18.44
CA ARG A 180 0.56 -22.30 -19.86
C ARG A 180 1.51 -23.47 -20.17
N ALA A 181 2.72 -23.47 -19.60
CA ALA A 181 3.67 -24.56 -19.81
C ALA A 181 3.16 -25.90 -19.25
N GLY A 182 2.47 -25.86 -18.10
CA GLY A 182 1.88 -27.05 -17.49
C GLY A 182 0.61 -27.56 -18.16
N GLU A 183 -0.07 -26.74 -18.98
CA GLU A 183 -1.18 -27.16 -19.85
C GLU A 183 -0.66 -27.91 -21.08
N SER A 184 0.38 -27.37 -21.73
CA SER A 184 1.00 -27.99 -22.92
C SER A 184 1.59 -29.38 -22.66
N GLN A 185 2.05 -29.67 -21.43
CA GLN A 185 2.56 -30.99 -21.04
C GLN A 185 1.45 -32.01 -20.73
N ARG A 186 0.19 -31.59 -20.55
CA ARG A 186 -0.95 -32.49 -20.29
C ARG A 186 -1.73 -32.87 -21.54
N SER A 187 -1.54 -32.12 -22.62
CA SER A 187 -2.17 -32.37 -23.93
C SER A 187 -1.36 -33.30 -24.84
N VAL A 188 -0.21 -33.80 -24.35
CA VAL A 188 0.68 -34.77 -25.01
C VAL A 188 0.63 -36.06 -24.22
#